data_AF-A0A8T1R033-F1
#
_entry.id   AF-A0A8T1R033-F1
#
_cell.length_a   1.000
_cell.length_b   1.000
_cell.length_c   1.000
_cell.angle_alpha   90.00
_cell.angle_beta   90.00
_cell.angle_gamma   90.00
#
_symmetry.space_group_name_H-M   'P 1'
#
loop_
_entity.id
_entity.type
_entity.pdbx_description
1 polymer ?
#
loop_
_entity_poly.entity_id
_entity_poly.type
_entity_poly.pdbx_seq_one_letter_code
_entity_poly.pdbx_strand_id
1 'polypeptide(L)'
;MERTNAKKEELAGRSFIDMVFSWSLSDVLNKDLYTNKVTRIPETFSSVADYMKSFIPPLLEETHADLFSNMTALSQAPIREIDSVEMAKEFKSPKDFFYKISLKRAADTENDVGKYEPEFGDLIALTDVRPERTDDLNRPRSFYLIAYVHGARDHKISILASKTIIFTKVDFRKKKRDKLFAVYLTNMVTNVRTWKALHLELEGGNTNIIKQVLQAANSADENCTTCFSMGKRISVPSCIGDLIYSYNLNDSQKAAVLSSVHMRDCCHQNTVKLIWGPPGTGKTKSAVCLLLALLKMKCRTLTCAPTNIAVVEVTTRLRSSVGETLEYDTYGLGDIVLFGNRKRMKIDDHNDDLLDVFLDHRAYVLGKCFVPSTGWKYCLESMISLLNNPEFEYNIYKAKIKEETDEDDDAAAPMTFKEFFRKKFSSICKPLMSFMEDLYTHLPTSMIQLQVVKNMIKALKLLESLEVSLGRVDVANEALTQVLNSDKSKQCLCLLRSLSLTFSPPNLTENYDIKNMCLKNACLVFCTASSSAKLHTEGMSPFEYLVIDEAAQLKECESAIPLQLSGLRHAILIGDASQLTAMVKSKVFISFFLSFWSLVPASLQPMKIYHALCLA
;
A
#
# COMPACT_ATOMS: atom_id res chain seq x y z
N MET A 1 18.60 1.43 7.66
CA MET A 1 19.34 0.39 8.43
C MET A 1 18.92 0.59 9.88
N GLU A 2 18.05 -0.27 10.40
CA GLU A 2 17.38 -0.08 11.69
C GLU A 2 18.37 -0.08 12.86
N ARG A 3 18.19 0.89 13.75
CA ARG A 3 18.69 0.84 15.13
C ARG A 3 17.56 1.26 16.05
N THR A 4 16.84 0.28 16.55
CA THR A 4 16.13 0.33 17.83
C THR A 4 16.26 -1.05 18.49
N ASN A 5 16.68 -1.02 19.76
CA ASN A 5 16.95 -2.09 20.72
C ASN A 5 16.64 -3.55 20.35
N ALA A 6 17.67 -4.38 20.52
CA ALA A 6 17.71 -5.83 20.35
C ALA A 6 16.66 -6.59 21.18
N LYS A 7 15.44 -6.73 20.65
CA LYS A 7 14.77 -8.02 20.64
C LYS A 7 15.15 -8.68 19.32
N LYS A 8 15.64 -9.93 19.37
CA LYS A 8 15.80 -10.78 18.18
C LYS A 8 14.50 -10.69 17.39
N GLU A 9 14.49 -10.08 16.21
CA GLU A 9 13.33 -10.16 15.31
C GLU A 9 13.19 -11.62 14.90
N GLU A 10 12.25 -12.31 15.54
CA GLU A 10 11.79 -13.60 15.10
C GLU A 10 11.10 -13.39 13.74
N LEU A 11 11.43 -14.24 12.77
CA LEU A 11 10.82 -14.19 11.44
C LEU A 11 9.29 -14.16 11.58
N ALA A 12 8.64 -13.11 11.08
CA ALA A 12 7.20 -12.94 11.25
C ALA A 12 6.42 -14.16 10.69
N GLY A 13 5.55 -14.76 11.52
CA GLY A 13 4.80 -15.95 11.15
C GLY A 13 5.60 -17.26 11.16
N ARG A 14 6.71 -17.30 11.91
CA ARG A 14 7.58 -18.47 12.00
C ARG A 14 6.85 -19.77 12.31
N SER A 15 5.90 -19.74 13.25
CA SER A 15 5.12 -20.91 13.66
C SER A 15 4.33 -21.54 12.51
N PHE A 16 3.76 -20.72 11.61
CA PHE A 16 3.10 -21.20 10.40
C PHE A 16 4.07 -21.81 9.39
N ILE A 17 5.20 -21.13 9.17
CA ILE A 17 6.25 -21.60 8.24
C ILE A 17 6.80 -22.95 8.72
N ASP A 18 7.08 -23.10 10.01
CA ASP A 18 7.54 -24.35 10.60
C ASP A 18 6.50 -25.47 10.47
N MET A 19 5.20 -25.14 10.55
CA MET A 19 4.12 -26.11 10.31
C MET A 19 4.14 -26.61 8.87
N VAL A 20 4.28 -25.71 7.89
CA VAL A 20 4.40 -26.10 6.46
C VAL A 20 5.68 -26.90 6.21
N PHE A 21 6.79 -26.54 6.86
CA PHE A 21 8.06 -27.28 6.78
C PHE A 21 8.02 -28.67 7.41
N SER A 22 7.05 -28.91 8.31
CA SER A 22 6.87 -30.22 8.93
C SER A 22 6.25 -31.26 7.99
N TRP A 23 5.60 -30.83 6.91
CA TRP A 23 5.01 -31.75 5.94
C TRP A 23 6.09 -32.44 5.12
N SER A 24 6.11 -33.77 5.18
CA SER A 24 6.92 -34.59 4.28
C SER A 24 6.39 -34.50 2.84
N LEU A 25 7.19 -34.92 1.86
CA LEU A 25 6.71 -35.00 0.47
C LEU A 25 5.48 -35.92 0.35
N SER A 26 5.44 -37.02 1.09
CA SER A 26 4.26 -37.89 1.18
C SER A 26 3.05 -37.19 1.78
N ASP A 27 3.23 -36.34 2.79
CA ASP A 27 2.13 -35.56 3.38
C ASP A 27 1.59 -34.55 2.37
N VAL A 28 2.49 -33.80 1.70
CA VAL A 28 2.11 -32.82 0.68
C VAL A 28 1.36 -33.48 -0.47
N LEU A 29 1.76 -34.68 -0.90
CA LEU A 29 1.11 -35.44 -1.96
C LEU A 29 -0.12 -36.24 -1.50
N ASN A 30 -0.44 -36.26 -0.20
CA ASN A 30 -1.62 -36.91 0.34
C ASN A 30 -2.82 -35.95 0.33
N LYS A 31 -3.70 -36.11 -0.67
CA LYS A 31 -4.92 -35.32 -0.82
C LYS A 31 -5.87 -35.38 0.40
N ASP A 32 -5.77 -36.42 1.23
CA ASP A 32 -6.67 -36.65 2.37
C ASP A 32 -6.06 -36.26 3.74
N LEU A 33 -4.91 -35.55 3.74
CA LEU A 33 -4.15 -35.24 4.96
C LEU A 33 -4.96 -34.54 6.07
N TYR A 34 -5.93 -33.70 5.68
CA TYR A 34 -6.79 -32.95 6.59
C TYR A 34 -8.27 -33.28 6.50
N THR A 35 -8.68 -34.28 5.72
CA THR A 35 -10.11 -34.65 5.53
C THR A 35 -10.86 -34.86 6.85
N ASN A 36 -10.19 -35.44 7.86
CA ASN A 36 -10.78 -35.68 9.20
C ASN A 36 -10.39 -34.65 10.26
N LYS A 37 -9.63 -33.61 9.88
CA LYS A 37 -9.14 -32.55 10.78
C LYS A 37 -9.90 -31.24 10.62
N VAL A 38 -10.56 -31.04 9.48
CA VAL A 38 -11.42 -29.88 9.22
C VAL A 38 -12.84 -30.23 9.62
N THR A 39 -13.39 -29.50 10.59
CA THR A 39 -14.78 -29.62 11.01
C THR A 39 -15.60 -28.44 10.50
N ARG A 40 -16.93 -28.60 10.46
CA ARG A 40 -17.84 -27.49 10.18
C ARG A 40 -17.60 -26.37 11.19
N ILE A 41 -17.47 -25.14 10.68
CA ILE A 41 -17.34 -23.95 11.50
C ILE A 41 -18.68 -23.71 12.22
N PRO A 42 -18.69 -23.54 13.57
CA PRO A 42 -19.91 -23.27 14.32
C PRO A 42 -20.62 -21.99 13.88
N GLU A 43 -21.93 -21.92 14.07
CA GLU A 43 -22.73 -20.70 13.83
C GLU A 43 -22.63 -19.70 14.99
N THR A 44 -22.21 -20.16 16.17
CA THR A 44 -22.05 -19.34 17.38
C THR A 44 -20.77 -19.71 18.11
N PHE A 45 -20.20 -18.74 18.83
CA PHE A 45 -18.93 -18.90 19.53
C PHE A 45 -19.00 -18.33 20.95
N SER A 46 -18.33 -18.99 21.90
CA SER A 46 -18.30 -18.57 23.30
C SER A 46 -17.32 -17.42 23.55
N SER A 47 -16.29 -17.31 22.72
CA SER A 47 -15.22 -16.32 22.84
C SER A 47 -14.60 -15.98 21.49
N VAL A 48 -13.89 -14.83 21.44
CA VAL A 48 -13.08 -14.46 20.27
C VAL A 48 -11.97 -15.48 20.00
N ALA A 49 -11.39 -16.08 21.05
CA ALA A 49 -10.34 -17.07 20.90
C ALA A 49 -10.87 -18.36 20.23
N ASP A 50 -12.06 -18.83 20.63
CA ASP A 50 -12.68 -20.01 20.00
C ASP A 50 -13.04 -19.74 18.55
N TYR A 51 -13.58 -18.54 18.27
CA TYR A 51 -13.85 -18.07 16.92
C TYR A 51 -12.60 -18.13 16.05
N MET A 52 -11.51 -17.48 16.46
CA MET A 52 -10.25 -17.47 15.70
C MET A 52 -9.67 -18.87 15.52
N LYS A 53 -9.68 -19.69 16.57
CA LYS A 53 -9.14 -21.06 16.55
C LYS A 53 -9.89 -21.96 15.56
N SER A 54 -11.18 -21.73 15.33
CA SER A 54 -11.98 -22.52 14.39
C SER A 54 -11.50 -22.42 12.93
N PHE A 55 -10.83 -21.32 12.57
CA PHE A 55 -10.29 -21.10 11.23
C PHE A 55 -8.87 -21.66 11.01
N ILE A 56 -8.20 -22.16 12.06
CA ILE A 56 -6.83 -22.69 11.96
C ILE A 56 -6.76 -23.96 11.09
N PRO A 57 -7.54 -25.05 11.35
CA PRO A 57 -7.51 -26.22 10.47
C PRO A 57 -7.92 -25.92 9.02
N PRO A 58 -8.99 -25.14 8.77
CA PRO A 58 -9.33 -24.72 7.41
C PRO A 58 -8.20 -23.97 6.68
N LEU A 59 -7.48 -23.05 7.35
CA LEU A 59 -6.34 -22.34 6.75
C LEU A 59 -5.19 -23.29 6.37
N LEU A 60 -4.89 -24.28 7.22
CA LEU A 60 -3.86 -25.28 6.96
C LEU A 60 -4.24 -26.18 5.78
N GLU A 61 -5.49 -26.63 5.71
CA GLU A 61 -6.00 -27.43 4.60
C GLU A 61 -5.97 -26.65 3.28
N GLU A 62 -6.39 -25.38 3.27
CA GLU A 62 -6.33 -24.57 2.04
C GLU A 62 -4.88 -24.36 1.56
N THR A 63 -3.95 -24.14 2.50
CA THR A 63 -2.52 -24.01 2.20
C THR A 63 -1.95 -25.33 1.67
N HIS A 64 -2.33 -26.45 2.28
CA HIS A 64 -1.95 -27.78 1.85
C HIS A 64 -2.49 -28.09 0.45
N ALA A 65 -3.76 -27.82 0.18
CA ALA A 65 -4.39 -28.04 -1.11
C ALA A 65 -3.76 -27.22 -2.23
N ASP A 66 -3.40 -25.95 -1.96
CA ASP A 66 -2.66 -25.13 -2.93
C ASP A 66 -1.25 -25.70 -3.19
N LEU A 67 -0.54 -26.08 -2.13
CA LEU A 67 0.77 -26.71 -2.26
C LEU A 67 0.72 -28.04 -3.02
N PHE A 68 -0.25 -28.90 -2.73
CA PHE A 68 -0.53 -30.15 -3.44
C PHE A 68 -0.77 -29.88 -4.94
N SER A 69 -1.62 -28.90 -5.26
CA SER A 69 -1.92 -28.52 -6.65
C SER A 69 -0.68 -28.02 -7.39
N ASN A 70 0.18 -27.23 -6.75
CA ASN A 70 1.38 -26.69 -7.38
C ASN A 70 2.49 -27.75 -7.49
N MET A 71 2.59 -28.65 -6.52
CA MET A 71 3.48 -29.80 -6.58
C MET A 71 3.09 -30.74 -7.73
N THR A 72 1.80 -31.08 -7.88
CA THR A 72 1.35 -31.93 -8.99
C THR A 72 1.58 -31.29 -10.37
N ALA A 73 1.68 -29.96 -10.45
CA ALA A 73 1.99 -29.20 -11.67
C ALA A 73 3.47 -28.73 -11.77
N LEU A 74 4.39 -29.33 -11.00
CA LEU A 74 5.79 -28.92 -10.88
C LEU A 74 6.54 -28.74 -12.21
N SER A 75 6.19 -29.52 -13.22
CA SER A 75 6.83 -29.49 -14.55
C SER A 75 6.64 -28.17 -15.29
N GLN A 76 5.58 -27.43 -14.94
CA GLN A 76 5.23 -26.12 -15.51
C GLN A 76 5.63 -24.97 -14.58
N ALA A 77 6.17 -25.26 -13.40
CA ALA A 77 6.47 -24.27 -12.40
C ALA A 77 7.58 -23.30 -12.88
N PRO A 78 7.43 -21.99 -12.60
CA PRO A 78 8.49 -21.02 -12.85
C PRO A 78 9.78 -21.41 -12.11
N ILE A 79 10.92 -21.33 -12.79
CA ILE A 79 12.22 -21.76 -12.28
C ILE A 79 13.30 -20.72 -12.53
N ARG A 80 14.29 -20.63 -11.63
CA ARG A 80 15.47 -19.78 -11.76
C ARG A 80 16.73 -20.54 -11.34
N GLU A 81 17.79 -20.46 -12.15
CA GLU A 81 19.09 -21.05 -11.81
C GLU A 81 19.80 -20.22 -10.73
N ILE A 82 20.40 -20.93 -9.77
CA ILE A 82 21.15 -20.37 -8.65
C ILE A 82 22.64 -20.35 -9.01
N ASP A 83 23.28 -19.21 -8.78
CA ASP A 83 24.72 -19.03 -9.00
C ASP A 83 25.54 -19.40 -7.75
N SER A 84 25.11 -18.93 -6.58
CA SER A 84 25.78 -19.22 -5.31
C SER A 84 24.81 -19.27 -4.13
N VAL A 85 25.20 -20.00 -3.10
CA VAL A 85 24.50 -20.13 -1.82
C VAL A 85 25.50 -19.90 -0.69
N GLU A 86 25.18 -18.97 0.21
CA GLU A 86 26.02 -18.59 1.34
C GLU A 86 25.21 -18.71 2.64
N MET A 87 25.81 -19.22 3.71
CA MET A 87 25.17 -19.21 5.03
C MET A 87 25.03 -17.76 5.52
N ALA A 88 23.84 -17.42 6.02
CA ALA A 88 23.60 -16.10 6.59
C ALA A 88 24.16 -16.02 8.02
N LYS A 89 24.33 -14.80 8.55
CA LYS A 89 24.85 -14.60 9.93
C LYS A 89 23.87 -15.15 10.98
N GLU A 90 22.60 -15.20 10.61
CA GLU A 90 21.47 -15.64 11.41
C GLU A 90 21.38 -17.17 11.48
N PHE A 91 22.19 -17.90 10.71
CA PHE A 91 22.17 -19.36 10.66
C PHE A 91 22.48 -19.99 12.03
N LYS A 92 21.56 -20.80 12.56
CA LYS A 92 21.74 -21.58 13.80
C LYS A 92 21.10 -22.97 13.69
N SER A 93 21.92 -24.00 13.77
CA SER A 93 21.45 -25.38 13.90
C SER A 93 20.80 -25.61 15.29
N PRO A 94 19.70 -26.36 15.41
CA PRO A 94 19.09 -27.24 14.40
C PRO A 94 17.82 -26.71 13.70
N LYS A 95 17.46 -25.43 13.83
CA LYS A 95 16.18 -24.91 13.29
C LYS A 95 16.28 -23.65 12.43
N ASP A 96 17.29 -22.81 12.62
CA ASP A 96 17.40 -21.51 11.95
C ASP A 96 18.33 -21.62 10.74
N PHE A 97 17.88 -22.29 9.68
CA PHE A 97 18.69 -22.51 8.48
C PHE A 97 18.59 -21.35 7.49
N PHE A 98 19.16 -20.19 7.85
CA PHE A 98 19.15 -18.98 7.02
C PHE A 98 20.29 -18.95 6.00
N TYR A 99 19.97 -18.61 4.75
CA TYR A 99 20.94 -18.47 3.67
C TYR A 99 20.71 -17.21 2.83
N LYS A 100 21.78 -16.76 2.18
CA LYS A 100 21.75 -15.78 1.09
C LYS A 100 22.04 -16.50 -0.21
N ILE A 101 21.20 -16.28 -1.21
CA ILE A 101 21.32 -16.92 -2.52
C ILE A 101 21.51 -15.83 -3.57
N SER A 102 22.50 -16.03 -4.45
CA SER A 102 22.66 -15.23 -5.67
C SER A 102 22.09 -16.01 -6.84
N LEU A 103 21.20 -15.39 -7.61
CA LEU A 103 20.53 -15.97 -8.77
C LEU A 103 21.30 -15.60 -10.04
N LYS A 104 21.37 -16.51 -11.03
CA LYS A 104 21.90 -16.17 -12.36
C LYS A 104 21.06 -15.10 -13.01
N ARG A 105 21.64 -14.22 -13.84
CA ARG A 105 20.87 -13.18 -14.54
C ARG A 105 20.06 -13.79 -15.68
N ALA A 106 18.90 -13.20 -15.96
CA ALA A 106 18.01 -13.67 -17.03
C ALA A 106 18.63 -13.56 -18.44
N ALA A 107 19.60 -12.65 -18.61
CA ALA A 107 20.34 -12.49 -19.85
C ALA A 107 21.39 -13.59 -20.09
N ASP A 108 21.77 -14.34 -19.04
CA ASP A 108 22.85 -15.33 -19.08
C ASP A 108 22.31 -16.77 -19.31
N THR A 109 21.00 -16.91 -19.55
CA THR A 109 20.31 -18.20 -19.68
C THR A 109 19.75 -18.38 -21.09
N GLU A 110 20.18 -19.44 -21.79
CA GLU A 110 19.60 -19.88 -23.06
C GLU A 110 18.23 -20.56 -22.79
N ASN A 111 17.17 -20.09 -23.48
CA ASN A 111 15.75 -20.47 -23.36
C ASN A 111 14.99 -19.87 -22.15
N ASP A 112 13.65 -20.03 -22.16
CA ASP A 112 12.65 -19.56 -21.17
C ASP A 112 12.93 -19.94 -19.68
N VAL A 113 14.04 -20.63 -19.41
CA VAL A 113 14.62 -20.97 -18.11
C VAL A 113 15.26 -19.71 -17.51
N GLY A 114 14.45 -18.76 -17.07
CA GLY A 114 14.97 -17.53 -16.49
C GLY A 114 13.95 -16.46 -16.11
N LYS A 115 12.65 -16.64 -16.35
CA LYS A 115 11.66 -15.58 -16.09
C LYS A 115 11.19 -15.46 -14.64
N TYR A 116 11.47 -16.46 -13.80
CA TYR A 116 11.06 -16.40 -12.39
C TYR A 116 11.98 -15.46 -11.60
N GLU A 117 11.39 -14.46 -10.96
CA GLU A 117 12.03 -13.60 -9.96
C GLU A 117 11.39 -13.90 -8.60
N PRO A 118 12.08 -14.61 -7.69
CA PRO A 118 11.52 -14.92 -6.39
C PRO A 118 11.16 -13.66 -5.60
N GLU A 119 9.94 -13.61 -5.09
CA GLU A 119 9.39 -12.51 -4.33
C GLU A 119 9.37 -12.82 -2.82
N PHE A 120 9.23 -11.78 -1.99
CA PHE A 120 9.00 -11.95 -0.56
C PHE A 120 7.76 -12.82 -0.31
N GLY A 121 7.95 -13.83 0.53
CA GLY A 121 6.96 -14.80 0.97
C GLY A 121 6.73 -15.96 0.01
N ASP A 122 7.50 -16.08 -1.06
CA ASP A 122 7.51 -17.27 -1.89
C ASP A 122 8.01 -18.48 -1.10
N LEU A 123 7.27 -19.57 -1.19
CA LEU A 123 7.74 -20.91 -0.87
C LEU A 123 8.33 -21.49 -2.16
N ILE A 124 9.59 -21.88 -2.09
CA ILE A 124 10.34 -22.42 -3.24
C ILE A 124 10.86 -23.81 -2.93
N ALA A 125 10.93 -24.66 -3.95
CA ALA A 125 11.72 -25.89 -3.91
C ALA A 125 13.14 -25.61 -4.42
N LEU A 126 14.14 -25.99 -3.63
CA LEU A 126 15.53 -26.04 -4.06
C LEU A 126 15.84 -27.44 -4.58
N THR A 127 16.33 -27.50 -5.81
CA THR A 127 16.59 -28.75 -6.54
C THR A 127 17.93 -28.69 -7.28
N ASP A 128 18.58 -29.84 -7.46
CA ASP A 128 19.81 -30.02 -8.26
C ASP A 128 19.52 -30.43 -9.72
N VAL A 129 18.26 -30.67 -10.03
CA VAL A 129 17.75 -30.98 -11.37
C VAL A 129 16.54 -30.12 -11.65
N ARG A 130 16.29 -29.79 -12.92
CA ARG A 130 15.00 -29.22 -13.32
C ARG A 130 13.95 -30.33 -13.19
N PRO A 131 12.96 -30.19 -12.29
CA PRO A 131 11.93 -31.21 -12.14
C PRO A 131 11.02 -31.22 -13.37
N GLU A 132 10.89 -32.38 -14.02
CA GLU A 132 9.92 -32.62 -15.08
C GLU A 132 8.68 -33.35 -14.55
N ARG A 133 8.79 -34.01 -13.40
CA ARG A 133 7.69 -34.68 -12.69
C ARG A 133 7.92 -34.62 -11.17
N THR A 134 6.86 -34.83 -10.38
CA THR A 134 6.94 -34.91 -8.92
C THR A 134 7.92 -35.97 -8.42
N ASP A 135 8.03 -37.09 -9.13
CA ASP A 135 8.89 -38.21 -8.76
C ASP A 135 10.38 -37.84 -8.78
N ASP A 136 10.74 -36.77 -9.52
CA ASP A 136 12.12 -36.27 -9.58
C ASP A 136 12.60 -35.76 -8.23
N LEU A 137 11.68 -35.34 -7.35
CA LEU A 137 11.95 -34.87 -6.00
C LEU A 137 12.15 -36.01 -4.99
N ASN A 138 11.80 -37.24 -5.35
CA ASN A 138 11.89 -38.41 -4.46
C ASN A 138 12.96 -39.42 -4.89
N ARG A 139 13.82 -39.08 -5.87
CA ARG A 139 14.89 -39.98 -6.30
C ARG A 139 15.98 -40.05 -5.22
N PRO A 140 16.57 -41.23 -4.96
CA PRO A 140 17.59 -41.42 -3.90
C PRO A 140 18.86 -40.55 -4.04
N ARG A 141 19.03 -39.88 -5.19
CA ARG A 141 20.19 -39.04 -5.53
C ARG A 141 19.82 -37.60 -5.89
N SER A 142 18.55 -37.23 -5.90
CA SER A 142 18.12 -35.86 -6.18
C SER A 142 18.03 -35.08 -4.87
N PHE A 143 18.62 -33.90 -4.84
CA PHE A 143 18.46 -32.98 -3.73
C PHE A 143 17.09 -32.28 -3.82
N TYR A 144 16.27 -32.40 -2.78
CA TYR A 144 15.02 -31.64 -2.63
C TYR A 144 14.89 -31.10 -1.21
N LEU A 145 14.64 -29.79 -1.12
CA LEU A 145 14.13 -29.15 0.08
C LEU A 145 13.24 -27.96 -0.25
N ILE A 146 12.37 -27.60 0.69
CA ILE A 146 11.59 -26.36 0.59
C ILE A 146 12.21 -25.25 1.41
N ALA A 147 12.11 -24.03 0.91
CA ALA A 147 12.60 -22.82 1.57
C ALA A 147 11.59 -21.68 1.41
N TYR A 148 11.57 -20.80 2.40
CA TYR A 148 10.74 -19.60 2.43
C TYR A 148 11.60 -18.36 2.15
N VAL A 149 11.22 -17.57 1.16
CA VAL A 149 11.89 -16.32 0.80
C VAL A 149 11.43 -15.21 1.73
N HIS A 150 12.31 -14.69 2.57
CA HIS A 150 12.00 -13.60 3.51
C HIS A 150 12.69 -12.27 3.14
N GLY A 151 13.45 -12.25 2.05
CA GLY A 151 14.00 -11.02 1.48
C GLY A 151 14.36 -11.23 0.02
N ALA A 152 14.07 -10.25 -0.82
CA ALA A 152 14.44 -10.26 -2.23
C ALA A 152 14.84 -8.86 -2.67
N ARG A 153 16.05 -8.73 -3.25
CA ARG A 153 16.54 -7.50 -3.88
C ARG A 153 17.36 -7.87 -5.11
N ASP A 154 16.91 -7.42 -6.27
CA ASP A 154 17.53 -7.70 -7.56
C ASP A 154 17.77 -9.21 -7.77
N HIS A 155 19.03 -9.63 -7.90
CA HIS A 155 19.41 -11.04 -8.09
C HIS A 155 19.82 -11.73 -6.79
N LYS A 156 19.56 -11.12 -5.62
CA LYS A 156 19.90 -11.69 -4.31
C LYS A 156 18.64 -11.90 -3.49
N ILE A 157 18.52 -13.10 -2.93
CA ILE A 157 17.42 -13.46 -2.04
C ILE A 157 17.95 -13.98 -0.70
N SER A 158 17.20 -13.73 0.35
CA SER A 158 17.41 -14.29 1.69
C SER A 158 16.32 -15.31 1.95
N ILE A 159 16.71 -16.52 2.35
CA ILE A 159 15.80 -17.64 2.56
C ILE A 159 15.96 -18.27 3.94
N LEU A 160 14.87 -18.85 4.43
CA LEU A 160 14.86 -19.82 5.51
C LEU A 160 14.59 -21.20 4.90
N ALA A 161 15.51 -22.15 5.06
CA ALA A 161 15.34 -23.51 4.56
C ALA A 161 14.71 -24.45 5.61
N SER A 162 13.96 -25.45 5.16
CA SER A 162 13.38 -26.51 6.01
C SER A 162 14.43 -27.41 6.66
N LYS A 163 15.59 -27.57 6.03
CA LYS A 163 16.72 -28.38 6.52
C LYS A 163 18.04 -27.80 6.00
N THR A 164 19.16 -28.29 6.54
CA THR A 164 20.50 -27.90 6.07
C THR A 164 20.67 -28.21 4.59
N ILE A 165 21.19 -27.25 3.81
CA ILE A 165 21.59 -27.47 2.43
C ILE A 165 22.88 -28.30 2.48
N ILE A 166 22.76 -29.59 2.17
CA ILE A 166 23.93 -30.47 2.08
C ILE A 166 24.55 -30.23 0.72
N PHE A 167 25.71 -29.57 0.70
CA PHE A 167 26.55 -29.47 -0.49
C PHE A 167 27.13 -30.86 -0.79
N THR A 168 26.37 -31.75 -1.42
CA THR A 168 26.88 -33.07 -1.79
C THR A 168 27.96 -32.92 -2.85
N LYS A 169 29.22 -32.91 -2.37
CA LYS A 169 30.48 -33.10 -3.09
C LYS A 169 30.81 -32.04 -4.16
N VAL A 170 31.32 -30.90 -3.71
CA VAL A 170 32.32 -30.16 -4.49
C VAL A 170 33.58 -31.02 -4.54
N ASP A 171 33.61 -31.95 -5.49
CA ASP A 171 34.84 -32.63 -5.88
C ASP A 171 35.67 -31.58 -6.61
N PHE A 172 36.65 -30.96 -5.91
CA PHE A 172 37.52 -29.90 -6.46
C PHE A 172 38.28 -30.32 -7.73
N ARG A 173 38.18 -31.60 -8.14
CA ARG A 173 38.72 -32.16 -9.38
C ARG A 173 37.78 -32.07 -10.59
N LYS A 174 36.49 -31.78 -10.43
CA LYS A 174 35.54 -31.60 -11.55
C LYS A 174 35.23 -30.11 -11.75
N LYS A 175 35.63 -29.56 -12.91
CA LYS A 175 35.39 -28.17 -13.34
C LYS A 175 33.91 -27.77 -13.55
N LYS A 176 32.93 -28.60 -13.19
CA LYS A 176 31.49 -28.33 -13.36
C LYS A 176 30.83 -28.29 -11.99
N ARG A 177 30.34 -27.12 -11.57
CA ARG A 177 29.41 -27.00 -10.44
C ARG A 177 28.11 -27.72 -10.83
N ASP A 178 27.56 -28.51 -9.91
CA ASP A 178 26.20 -29.03 -10.07
C ASP A 178 25.24 -27.83 -10.06
N LYS A 179 24.33 -27.79 -11.04
CA LYS A 179 23.39 -26.67 -11.18
C LYS A 179 22.33 -26.77 -10.09
N LEU A 180 22.08 -25.67 -9.39
CA LEU A 180 20.98 -25.57 -8.43
C LEU A 180 19.88 -24.69 -9.01
N PHE A 181 18.64 -25.02 -8.68
CA PHE A 181 17.47 -24.30 -9.15
C PHE A 181 16.53 -23.95 -8.00
N ALA A 182 15.98 -22.74 -8.05
CA ALA A 182 14.84 -22.31 -7.26
C ALA A 182 13.57 -22.47 -8.11
N VAL A 183 12.65 -23.32 -7.68
CA VAL A 183 11.36 -23.58 -8.32
C VAL A 183 10.25 -22.97 -7.48
N TYR A 184 9.42 -22.13 -8.08
CA TYR A 184 8.27 -21.54 -7.40
C TYR A 184 7.22 -22.61 -7.04
N LEU A 185 6.74 -22.59 -5.80
CA LEU A 185 5.64 -23.45 -5.36
C LEU A 185 4.37 -22.63 -5.12
N THR A 186 4.42 -21.69 -4.19
CA THR A 186 3.30 -20.79 -3.88
C THR A 186 3.81 -19.55 -3.13
N ASN A 187 2.98 -18.51 -2.99
CA ASN A 187 3.29 -17.35 -2.17
C ASN A 187 2.44 -17.38 -0.89
N MET A 188 3.11 -17.47 0.27
CA MET A 188 2.45 -17.66 1.56
C MET A 188 2.21 -16.35 2.34
N VAL A 189 2.37 -15.17 1.72
CA VAL A 189 2.23 -13.89 2.43
C VAL A 189 0.84 -13.74 3.07
N THR A 190 -0.22 -14.04 2.33
CA THR A 190 -1.59 -13.97 2.86
C THR A 190 -1.79 -14.99 3.98
N ASN A 191 -1.36 -16.24 3.80
CA ASN A 191 -1.52 -17.29 4.81
C ASN A 191 -0.79 -16.94 6.11
N VAL A 192 0.45 -16.43 6.03
CA VAL A 192 1.22 -15.97 7.19
C VAL A 192 0.50 -14.83 7.92
N ARG A 193 -0.02 -13.84 7.18
CA ARG A 193 -0.73 -12.70 7.79
C ARG A 193 -2.04 -13.12 8.45
N THR A 194 -2.80 -14.01 7.79
CA THR A 194 -4.01 -14.60 8.36
C THR A 194 -3.68 -15.40 9.61
N TRP A 195 -2.64 -16.23 9.58
CA TRP A 195 -2.19 -16.98 10.75
C TRP A 195 -1.88 -16.07 11.95
N LYS A 196 -1.13 -15.00 11.73
CA LYS A 196 -0.85 -13.99 12.77
C LYS A 196 -2.14 -13.36 13.32
N ALA A 197 -3.09 -13.04 12.45
CA ALA A 197 -4.38 -12.48 12.86
C ALA A 197 -5.17 -13.48 13.73
N LEU A 198 -5.21 -14.76 13.34
CA LEU A 198 -5.92 -15.80 14.10
C LEU A 198 -5.26 -16.08 15.46
N HIS A 199 -3.95 -15.86 15.59
CA HIS A 199 -3.23 -16.01 16.86
C HIS A 199 -3.14 -14.71 17.68
N LEU A 200 -3.80 -13.63 17.22
CA LEU A 200 -3.77 -12.31 17.86
C LEU A 200 -2.33 -11.75 18.01
N GLU A 201 -1.45 -12.09 17.07
CA GLU A 201 -0.04 -11.65 17.00
C GLU A 201 0.14 -10.36 16.20
N LEU A 202 -0.95 -9.71 15.78
CA LEU A 202 -0.93 -8.42 15.11
C LEU A 202 -0.85 -7.28 16.14
N GLU A 203 -0.04 -6.26 15.86
CA GLU A 203 0.07 -5.10 16.73
C GLU A 203 -1.27 -4.35 16.84
N GLY A 204 -1.55 -3.82 18.03
CA GLY A 204 -2.80 -3.13 18.37
C GLY A 204 -3.86 -4.02 19.03
N GLY A 205 -3.99 -5.28 18.61
CA GLY A 205 -4.84 -6.29 19.28
C GLY A 205 -6.32 -5.91 19.47
N ASN A 206 -6.89 -5.05 18.62
CA ASN A 206 -8.29 -4.63 18.77
C ASN A 206 -9.21 -5.81 18.43
N THR A 207 -10.11 -6.18 19.34
CA THR A 207 -11.07 -7.26 19.11
C THR A 207 -12.52 -6.80 19.24
N ASN A 208 -12.74 -5.49 19.36
CA ASN A 208 -14.03 -4.90 19.68
C ASN A 208 -15.08 -5.18 18.61
N ILE A 209 -14.72 -5.05 17.33
CA ILE A 209 -15.62 -5.35 16.22
C ILE A 209 -15.96 -6.85 16.18
N ILE A 210 -14.96 -7.71 16.37
CA ILE A 210 -15.18 -9.17 16.38
C ILE A 210 -16.09 -9.55 17.55
N LYS A 211 -15.87 -9.00 18.75
CA LYS A 211 -16.79 -9.16 19.90
C LYS A 211 -18.19 -8.71 19.54
N GLN A 212 -18.35 -7.58 18.86
CA GLN A 212 -19.65 -7.11 18.41
C GLN A 212 -20.32 -8.08 17.44
N VAL A 213 -19.59 -8.64 16.47
CA VAL A 213 -20.13 -9.67 15.55
C VAL A 213 -20.63 -10.89 16.32
N LEU A 214 -19.85 -11.36 17.31
CA LEU A 214 -20.22 -12.51 18.14
C LEU A 214 -21.41 -12.21 19.08
N GLN A 215 -21.54 -10.98 19.56
CA GLN A 215 -22.58 -10.55 20.51
C GLN A 215 -23.86 -10.05 19.85
N ALA A 216 -23.83 -9.66 18.58
CA ALA A 216 -24.98 -9.04 17.91
C ALA A 216 -26.18 -9.98 17.73
N ALA A 217 -26.04 -11.28 18.05
CA ALA A 217 -27.16 -12.18 18.30
C ALA A 217 -28.12 -11.67 19.40
N ASN A 218 -27.66 -10.78 20.30
CA ASN A 218 -28.37 -10.40 21.53
C ASN A 218 -28.81 -8.91 21.62
N SER A 219 -28.41 -8.03 20.68
CA SER A 219 -28.72 -6.59 20.75
C SER A 219 -29.33 -6.08 19.44
N ALA A 220 -30.65 -6.09 19.34
CA ALA A 220 -31.43 -5.70 18.17
C ALA A 220 -31.68 -4.18 18.03
N ASP A 221 -31.00 -3.34 18.81
CA ASP A 221 -31.30 -1.90 18.82
C ASP A 221 -30.34 -1.13 17.89
N GLU A 222 -30.89 -0.57 16.80
CA GLU A 222 -30.14 0.24 15.83
C GLU A 222 -29.64 1.57 16.42
N ASN A 223 -30.19 1.98 17.56
CA ASN A 223 -29.90 3.25 18.21
C ASN A 223 -29.21 3.05 19.57
N CYS A 224 -28.13 3.80 19.79
CA CYS A 224 -27.45 3.80 21.08
C CYS A 224 -28.37 4.39 22.16
N THR A 225 -28.78 3.56 23.12
CA THR A 225 -29.64 3.96 24.26
C THR A 225 -29.04 5.11 25.07
N THR A 226 -27.72 5.14 25.24
CA THR A 226 -27.01 6.24 25.90
C THR A 226 -27.11 7.54 25.10
N CYS A 227 -26.91 7.50 23.77
CA CYS A 227 -27.06 8.69 22.91
C CYS A 227 -28.51 9.21 22.93
N PHE A 228 -29.47 8.29 22.90
CA PHE A 228 -30.90 8.62 22.97
C PHE A 228 -31.24 9.29 24.32
N SER A 229 -30.78 8.72 25.44
CA SER A 229 -31.02 9.29 26.78
C SER A 229 -30.38 10.67 26.99
N MET A 230 -29.29 10.96 26.28
CA MET A 230 -28.58 12.25 26.36
C MET A 230 -29.18 13.33 25.44
N GLY A 231 -30.25 13.03 24.69
CA GLY A 231 -30.88 13.98 23.79
C GLY A 231 -29.98 14.47 22.65
N LYS A 232 -28.90 13.72 22.34
CA LYS A 232 -27.92 14.10 21.32
C LYS A 232 -28.54 13.83 19.95
N ARG A 233 -29.08 14.87 19.29
CA ARG A 233 -29.53 14.75 17.90
C ARG A 233 -28.31 14.51 17.02
N ILE A 234 -28.27 13.33 16.43
CA ILE A 234 -27.28 12.93 15.43
C ILE A 234 -27.56 13.76 14.17
N SER A 235 -26.78 14.81 13.92
CA SER A 235 -26.94 15.65 12.73
C SER A 235 -25.75 15.50 11.80
N VAL A 236 -26.04 15.05 10.57
CA VAL A 236 -25.06 15.11 9.48
C VAL A 236 -24.75 16.60 9.22
N PRO A 237 -23.47 17.01 9.17
CA PRO A 237 -23.13 18.38 8.77
C PRO A 237 -23.79 18.72 7.44
N SER A 238 -24.33 19.92 7.29
CA SER A 238 -25.10 20.31 6.08
C SER A 238 -24.34 20.02 4.79
N CYS A 239 -23.03 20.29 4.76
CA CYS A 239 -22.15 20.05 3.62
C CYS A 239 -22.05 18.56 3.22
N ILE A 240 -22.24 17.63 4.16
CA ILE A 240 -22.28 16.18 3.90
C ILE A 240 -23.67 15.77 3.41
N GLY A 241 -24.73 16.38 3.96
CA GLY A 241 -26.08 16.24 3.43
C GLY A 241 -26.13 16.62 1.96
N ASP A 242 -25.67 17.84 1.62
CA ASP A 242 -25.65 18.37 0.26
C ASP A 242 -24.86 17.46 -0.70
N LEU A 243 -23.70 16.94 -0.25
CA LEU A 243 -22.92 15.97 -1.01
C LEU A 243 -23.76 14.73 -1.34
N ILE A 244 -24.40 14.11 -0.34
CA ILE A 244 -25.18 12.88 -0.53
C ILE A 244 -26.38 13.13 -1.46
N TYR A 245 -27.05 14.29 -1.33
CA TYR A 245 -28.15 14.66 -2.22
C TYR A 245 -27.68 14.89 -3.65
N SER A 246 -26.54 15.54 -3.85
CA SER A 246 -25.98 15.83 -5.19
C SER A 246 -25.51 14.58 -5.94
N TYR A 247 -25.16 13.49 -5.23
CA TYR A 247 -24.58 12.29 -5.82
C TYR A 247 -25.60 11.39 -6.56
N ASN A 248 -26.87 11.82 -6.65
CA ASN A 248 -27.97 11.16 -7.34
C ASN A 248 -28.11 9.67 -6.96
N LEU A 249 -28.14 9.42 -5.65
CA LEU A 249 -28.45 8.12 -5.07
C LEU A 249 -29.97 7.92 -4.98
N ASN A 250 -30.43 6.68 -5.12
CA ASN A 250 -31.83 6.34 -4.79
C ASN A 250 -32.04 6.29 -3.27
N ASP A 251 -33.29 6.21 -2.82
CA ASP A 251 -33.62 6.31 -1.39
C ASP A 251 -33.00 5.20 -0.53
N SER A 252 -32.93 3.97 -1.05
CA SER A 252 -32.28 2.85 -0.36
C SER A 252 -30.76 3.07 -0.21
N GLN A 253 -30.11 3.59 -1.25
CA GLN A 253 -28.69 3.93 -1.22
C GLN A 253 -28.42 5.11 -0.27
N LYS A 254 -29.25 6.16 -0.32
CA LYS A 254 -29.15 7.33 0.59
C LYS A 254 -29.29 6.89 2.04
N ALA A 255 -30.29 6.07 2.35
CA ALA A 255 -30.51 5.55 3.69
C ALA A 255 -29.28 4.76 4.19
N ALA A 256 -28.72 3.89 3.35
CA ALA A 256 -27.52 3.13 3.70
C ALA A 256 -26.29 4.02 3.97
N VAL A 257 -26.06 5.05 3.15
CA VAL A 257 -24.95 6.00 3.32
C VAL A 257 -25.16 6.87 4.56
N LEU A 258 -26.33 7.48 4.73
CA LEU A 258 -26.64 8.32 5.89
C LEU A 258 -26.52 7.53 7.19
N SER A 259 -27.15 6.35 7.24
CA SER A 259 -27.07 5.44 8.37
C SER A 259 -25.62 5.09 8.72
N SER A 260 -24.74 4.96 7.73
CA SER A 260 -23.32 4.67 7.93
C SER A 260 -22.51 5.86 8.45
N VAL A 261 -22.81 7.07 7.94
CA VAL A 261 -22.18 8.32 8.39
C VAL A 261 -22.56 8.65 9.83
N HIS A 262 -23.82 8.45 10.19
CA HIS A 262 -24.36 8.69 11.53
C HIS A 262 -23.68 7.86 12.63
N MET A 263 -23.03 6.75 12.29
CA MET A 263 -22.34 5.91 13.28
C MET A 263 -21.22 6.66 14.02
N ARG A 264 -20.57 7.62 13.34
CA ARG A 264 -19.45 8.40 13.90
C ARG A 264 -19.83 9.17 15.16
N ASP A 265 -21.08 9.61 15.24
CA ASP A 265 -21.54 10.49 16.31
C ASP A 265 -21.72 9.73 17.65
N CYS A 266 -21.67 8.40 17.61
CA CYS A 266 -21.72 7.53 18.77
C CYS A 266 -20.32 6.98 19.11
N CYS A 267 -19.81 7.35 20.28
CA CYS A 267 -18.58 6.76 20.84
C CYS A 267 -18.85 5.62 21.84
N HIS A 268 -20.11 5.31 22.13
CA HIS A 268 -20.51 4.35 23.18
C HIS A 268 -20.57 2.91 22.69
N GLN A 269 -20.66 2.69 21.38
CA GLN A 269 -20.87 1.38 20.79
C GLN A 269 -19.97 1.17 19.58
N ASN A 270 -19.50 -0.07 19.42
CA ASN A 270 -18.92 -0.52 18.18
C ASN A 270 -20.04 -1.00 17.28
N THR A 271 -19.92 -0.74 15.97
CA THR A 271 -20.99 -1.06 15.03
C THR A 271 -20.46 -1.85 13.84
N VAL A 272 -21.27 -2.80 13.39
CA VAL A 272 -21.08 -3.50 12.14
C VAL A 272 -22.32 -3.25 11.29
N LYS A 273 -22.15 -2.90 10.02
CA LYS A 273 -23.25 -2.76 9.07
C LYS A 273 -22.99 -3.58 7.82
N LEU A 274 -24.04 -4.23 7.35
CA LEU A 274 -24.08 -4.93 6.08
C LEU A 274 -24.84 -4.10 5.06
N ILE A 275 -24.22 -3.82 3.91
CA ILE A 275 -24.89 -3.24 2.75
C ILE A 275 -24.96 -4.32 1.68
N TRP A 276 -26.18 -4.78 1.39
CA TRP A 276 -26.43 -5.81 0.41
C TRP A 276 -27.03 -5.21 -0.85
N GLY A 277 -26.54 -5.62 -2.02
CA GLY A 277 -27.14 -5.22 -3.28
C GLY A 277 -26.86 -6.23 -4.39
N PRO A 278 -27.88 -6.64 -5.18
CA PRO A 278 -27.69 -7.44 -6.39
C PRO A 278 -26.69 -6.82 -7.41
N PRO A 279 -26.28 -7.56 -8.46
CA PRO A 279 -25.53 -6.97 -9.57
C PRO A 279 -26.27 -5.76 -10.15
N GLY A 280 -25.54 -4.69 -10.46
CA GLY A 280 -26.13 -3.48 -11.07
C GLY A 280 -26.88 -2.53 -10.13
N THR A 281 -27.03 -2.82 -8.83
CA THR A 281 -27.73 -1.93 -7.88
C THR A 281 -26.89 -0.76 -7.35
N GLY A 282 -25.69 -0.57 -7.90
CA GLY A 282 -24.83 0.56 -7.54
C GLY A 282 -24.12 0.43 -6.18
N LYS A 283 -23.79 -0.79 -5.71
CA LYS A 283 -22.98 -1.03 -4.50
C LYS A 283 -21.75 -0.13 -4.43
N THR A 284 -20.91 -0.17 -5.45
CA THR A 284 -19.70 0.65 -5.53
C THR A 284 -20.04 2.15 -5.59
N LYS A 285 -21.17 2.55 -6.21
CA LYS A 285 -21.61 3.95 -6.21
C LYS A 285 -21.93 4.43 -4.80
N SER A 286 -22.66 3.62 -4.01
CA SER A 286 -22.94 3.89 -2.60
C SER A 286 -21.67 3.90 -1.75
N ALA A 287 -20.75 2.97 -2.00
CA ALA A 287 -19.45 2.90 -1.34
C ALA A 287 -18.64 4.18 -1.59
N VAL A 288 -18.55 4.64 -2.83
CA VAL A 288 -17.83 5.88 -3.18
C VAL A 288 -18.47 7.09 -2.51
N CYS A 289 -19.81 7.22 -2.53
CA CYS A 289 -20.50 8.32 -1.85
C CYS A 289 -20.22 8.33 -0.33
N LEU A 290 -20.23 7.15 0.30
CA LEU A 290 -19.87 7.00 1.71
C LEU A 290 -18.42 7.43 1.95
N LEU A 291 -17.48 6.98 1.13
CA LEU A 291 -16.05 7.32 1.26
C LEU A 291 -15.80 8.83 1.07
N LEU A 292 -16.50 9.48 0.13
CA LEU A 292 -16.45 10.93 -0.03
C LEU A 292 -16.95 11.67 1.22
N ALA A 293 -18.05 11.20 1.81
CA ALA A 293 -18.56 11.76 3.06
C ALA A 293 -17.53 11.61 4.19
N LEU A 294 -16.95 10.42 4.35
CA LEU A 294 -15.91 10.14 5.36
C LEU A 294 -14.64 10.98 5.12
N LEU A 295 -14.23 11.18 3.87
CA LEU A 295 -13.10 12.06 3.51
C LEU A 295 -13.35 13.51 3.90
N LYS A 296 -14.52 14.07 3.56
CA LYS A 296 -14.89 15.45 3.95
C LYS A 296 -14.97 15.61 5.46
N MET A 297 -15.39 14.57 6.16
CA MET A 297 -15.45 14.50 7.62
C MET A 297 -14.07 14.29 8.29
N LYS A 298 -13.02 14.06 7.50
CA LYS A 298 -11.66 13.68 7.93
C LYS A 298 -11.67 12.43 8.83
N CYS A 299 -12.59 11.50 8.55
CA CYS A 299 -12.65 10.20 9.23
C CYS A 299 -11.56 9.29 8.69
N ARG A 300 -10.70 8.81 9.58
CA ARG A 300 -9.66 7.87 9.18
C ARG A 300 -10.27 6.49 8.89
N THR A 301 -10.21 6.10 7.63
CA THR A 301 -10.93 4.95 7.10
C THR A 301 -9.98 4.05 6.33
N LEU A 302 -9.96 2.77 6.68
CA LEU A 302 -9.39 1.74 5.82
C LEU A 302 -10.47 1.21 4.89
N THR A 303 -10.20 1.18 3.60
CA THR A 303 -11.02 0.51 2.60
C THR A 303 -10.27 -0.68 2.02
N CYS A 304 -10.90 -1.84 2.10
CA CYS A 304 -10.37 -3.10 1.65
C CYS A 304 -11.26 -3.76 0.60
N ALA A 305 -10.66 -4.61 -0.22
CA ALA A 305 -11.36 -5.59 -1.03
C ALA A 305 -10.54 -6.89 -1.12
N PRO A 306 -11.14 -8.02 -1.52
CA PRO A 306 -10.43 -9.31 -1.59
C PRO A 306 -9.38 -9.35 -2.71
N THR A 307 -9.57 -8.60 -3.81
CA THR A 307 -8.67 -8.63 -4.97
C THR A 307 -8.08 -7.26 -5.28
N ASN A 308 -6.90 -7.23 -5.90
CA ASN A 308 -6.28 -5.98 -6.36
C ASN A 308 -7.18 -5.22 -7.34
N ILE A 309 -7.89 -5.94 -8.22
CA ILE A 309 -8.79 -5.35 -9.21
C ILE A 309 -9.93 -4.61 -8.52
N ALA A 310 -10.57 -5.22 -7.51
CA ALA A 310 -11.65 -4.58 -6.77
C ALA A 310 -11.17 -3.34 -5.99
N VAL A 311 -9.97 -3.40 -5.39
CA VAL A 311 -9.38 -2.23 -4.71
C VAL A 311 -9.13 -1.09 -5.71
N VAL A 312 -8.53 -1.41 -6.86
CA VAL A 312 -8.26 -0.41 -7.91
C VAL A 312 -9.58 0.19 -8.41
N GLU A 313 -10.60 -0.62 -8.67
CA GLU A 313 -11.92 -0.14 -9.15
C GLU A 313 -12.55 0.88 -8.20
N VAL A 314 -12.61 0.58 -6.89
CA VAL A 314 -13.19 1.51 -5.91
C VAL A 314 -12.33 2.76 -5.75
N THR A 315 -10.99 2.63 -5.78
CA THR A 315 -10.09 3.79 -5.71
C THR A 315 -10.21 4.68 -6.94
N THR A 316 -10.25 4.13 -8.15
CA THR A 316 -10.41 4.89 -9.40
C THR A 316 -11.69 5.70 -9.38
N ARG A 317 -12.83 5.06 -9.06
CA ARG A 317 -14.12 5.75 -9.00
C ARG A 317 -14.13 6.87 -7.96
N LEU A 318 -13.54 6.62 -6.78
CA LEU A 318 -13.40 7.66 -5.76
C LEU A 318 -12.52 8.82 -6.25
N ARG A 319 -11.37 8.53 -6.86
CA ARG A 319 -10.42 9.54 -7.34
C ARG A 319 -11.05 10.43 -8.41
N SER A 320 -11.82 9.87 -9.34
CA SER A 320 -12.57 10.62 -10.34
C SER A 320 -13.56 11.57 -9.68
N SER A 321 -14.38 11.07 -8.74
CA SER A 321 -15.36 11.90 -8.02
C SER A 321 -14.72 12.95 -7.12
N VAL A 322 -13.56 12.67 -6.53
CA VAL A 322 -12.80 13.68 -5.77
C VAL A 322 -12.33 14.77 -6.73
N GLY A 323 -11.78 14.40 -7.89
CA GLY A 323 -11.29 15.35 -8.90
C GLY A 323 -12.34 16.36 -9.35
N GLU A 324 -13.60 15.95 -9.48
CA GLU A 324 -14.73 16.83 -9.81
C GLU A 324 -15.06 17.85 -8.69
N THR A 325 -14.60 17.61 -7.47
CA THR A 325 -14.91 18.43 -6.28
C THR A 325 -13.74 19.24 -5.74
N LEU A 326 -12.54 19.10 -6.31
CA LEU A 326 -11.36 19.83 -5.84
C LEU A 326 -11.45 21.31 -6.23
N GLU A 327 -11.35 22.18 -5.22
CA GLU A 327 -11.39 23.64 -5.43
C GLU A 327 -10.05 24.22 -5.89
N TYR A 328 -8.94 23.55 -5.57
CA TYR A 328 -7.57 24.06 -5.76
C TYR A 328 -6.68 22.98 -6.37
N ASP A 329 -6.75 22.83 -7.69
CA ASP A 329 -5.94 21.89 -8.46
C ASP A 329 -6.03 20.47 -7.86
N THR A 330 -4.91 19.87 -7.44
CA THR A 330 -4.82 18.53 -6.83
C THR A 330 -4.81 18.54 -5.29
N TYR A 331 -4.96 19.71 -4.65
CA TYR A 331 -4.87 19.83 -3.19
C TYR A 331 -5.96 19.02 -2.48
N GLY A 332 -5.53 18.03 -1.68
CA GLY A 332 -6.42 17.11 -0.97
C GLY A 332 -6.20 15.65 -1.34
N LEU A 333 -5.56 15.37 -2.49
CA LEU A 333 -5.21 14.00 -2.88
C LEU A 333 -4.22 13.34 -1.91
N GLY A 334 -3.41 14.13 -1.21
CA GLY A 334 -2.54 13.67 -0.13
C GLY A 334 -3.27 12.95 1.01
N ASP A 335 -4.57 13.17 1.19
CA ASP A 335 -5.39 12.48 2.20
C ASP A 335 -5.86 11.08 1.75
N ILE A 336 -5.61 10.70 0.51
CA ILE A 336 -6.02 9.43 -0.09
C ILE A 336 -4.75 8.63 -0.41
N VAL A 337 -4.64 7.40 0.07
CA VAL A 337 -3.49 6.53 -0.21
C VAL A 337 -3.96 5.18 -0.70
N LEU A 338 -3.46 4.75 -1.86
CA LEU A 338 -3.54 3.37 -2.36
C LEU A 338 -2.19 2.70 -2.19
N PHE A 339 -2.13 1.51 -1.59
CA PHE A 339 -0.90 0.74 -1.53
C PHE A 339 -1.11 -0.76 -1.80
N GLY A 340 -0.11 -1.36 -2.44
CA GLY A 340 -0.12 -2.76 -2.84
C GLY A 340 1.02 -3.07 -3.80
N ASN A 341 0.94 -4.21 -4.49
CA ASN A 341 1.93 -4.56 -5.50
C ASN A 341 1.58 -3.88 -6.82
N ARG A 342 2.42 -2.93 -7.27
CA ARG A 342 2.22 -2.15 -8.51
C ARG A 342 1.92 -3.02 -9.73
N LYS A 343 2.70 -4.09 -9.95
CA LYS A 343 2.53 -5.03 -11.08
C LYS A 343 1.16 -5.74 -11.01
N ARG A 344 0.78 -6.26 -9.84
CA ARG A 344 -0.49 -6.98 -9.65
C ARG A 344 -1.72 -6.07 -9.68
N MET A 345 -1.56 -4.78 -9.34
CA MET A 345 -2.59 -3.75 -9.46
C MET A 345 -2.69 -3.17 -10.88
N LYS A 346 -1.76 -3.51 -11.79
CA LYS A 346 -1.71 -3.00 -13.17
C LYS A 346 -1.68 -1.46 -13.22
N ILE A 347 -0.93 -0.84 -12.29
CA ILE A 347 -0.70 0.60 -12.28
C ILE A 347 0.55 0.86 -13.12
N ASP A 348 0.34 1.20 -14.38
CA ASP A 348 1.38 1.62 -15.32
C ASP A 348 1.46 3.15 -15.42
N ASP A 349 2.42 3.65 -16.18
CA ASP A 349 2.64 5.08 -16.41
C ASP A 349 1.60 5.67 -17.40
N HIS A 350 0.59 4.92 -17.83
CA HIS A 350 -0.51 5.41 -18.67
C HIS A 350 -1.77 5.73 -17.86
N ASN A 351 -1.81 5.34 -16.58
CA ASN A 351 -2.94 5.53 -15.68
C ASN A 351 -2.64 6.63 -14.66
N ASP A 352 -2.37 7.84 -15.18
CA ASP A 352 -1.88 9.01 -14.42
C ASP A 352 -2.71 9.30 -13.17
N ASP A 353 -4.04 9.15 -13.26
CA ASP A 353 -4.97 9.51 -12.18
C ASP A 353 -4.72 8.74 -10.87
N LEU A 354 -4.27 7.48 -10.95
CA LEU A 354 -3.98 6.66 -9.77
C LEU A 354 -2.57 6.86 -9.22
N LEU A 355 -1.63 7.38 -10.02
CA LEU A 355 -0.26 7.63 -9.57
C LEU A 355 -0.23 8.68 -8.44
N ASP A 356 -1.12 9.67 -8.47
CA ASP A 356 -1.24 10.70 -7.43
C ASP A 356 -1.54 10.13 -6.03
N VAL A 357 -2.30 9.04 -6.01
CA VAL A 357 -2.76 8.38 -4.79
C VAL A 357 -1.94 7.12 -4.47
N PHE A 358 -1.12 6.63 -5.38
CA PHE A 358 -0.32 5.43 -5.16
C PHE A 358 0.90 5.70 -4.26
N LEU A 359 1.01 4.95 -3.15
CA LEU A 359 1.98 5.20 -2.09
C LEU A 359 3.44 5.18 -2.56
N ASP A 360 3.81 4.23 -3.43
CA ASP A 360 5.19 4.12 -3.89
C ASP A 360 5.59 5.30 -4.78
N HIS A 361 4.69 5.73 -5.66
CA HIS A 361 4.90 6.90 -6.52
C HIS A 361 4.98 8.18 -5.67
N ARG A 362 4.03 8.36 -4.76
CA ARG A 362 4.02 9.46 -3.79
C ARG A 362 5.32 9.57 -3.00
N ALA A 363 5.81 8.45 -2.45
CA ALA A 363 7.04 8.45 -1.66
C ALA A 363 8.27 8.79 -2.51
N TYR A 364 8.30 8.36 -3.78
CA TYR A 364 9.35 8.73 -4.72
C TYR A 364 9.36 10.23 -5.02
N VAL A 365 8.19 10.81 -5.32
CA VAL A 365 8.05 12.25 -5.60
C VAL A 365 8.43 13.10 -4.39
N LEU A 366 7.84 12.82 -3.23
CA LEU A 366 8.17 13.55 -1.99
C LEU A 366 9.65 13.39 -1.60
N GLY A 367 10.24 12.21 -1.86
CA GLY A 367 11.67 11.99 -1.66
C GLY A 367 12.54 12.97 -2.43
N LYS A 368 12.15 13.36 -3.65
CA LYS A 368 12.84 14.42 -4.42
C LYS A 368 12.63 15.80 -3.81
N CYS A 369 11.42 16.10 -3.35
CA CYS A 369 11.10 17.39 -2.73
C CYS A 369 11.91 17.62 -1.45
N PHE A 370 12.21 16.57 -0.68
CA PHE A 370 12.87 16.66 0.62
C PHE A 370 14.40 16.63 0.54
N VAL A 371 15.00 16.45 -0.64
CA VAL A 371 16.46 16.44 -0.79
C VAL A 371 17.04 17.81 -0.38
N PRO A 372 17.95 17.88 0.60
CA PRO A 372 18.47 19.16 1.08
C PRO A 372 19.22 20.00 0.03
N SER A 373 19.88 19.34 -0.94
CA SER A 373 20.75 20.00 -1.93
C SER A 373 20.09 20.32 -3.26
N THR A 374 18.95 19.70 -3.58
CA THR A 374 18.28 19.85 -4.89
C THR A 374 16.76 19.94 -4.80
N GLY A 375 16.19 19.76 -3.62
CA GLY A 375 14.74 19.73 -3.40
C GLY A 375 14.13 21.12 -3.22
N TRP A 376 12.89 21.13 -2.73
CA TRP A 376 12.07 22.33 -2.55
C TRP A 376 12.79 23.48 -1.87
N LYS A 377 13.37 23.21 -0.69
CA LYS A 377 13.97 24.22 0.16
C LYS A 377 15.16 24.90 -0.54
N TYR A 378 16.02 24.10 -1.15
CA TYR A 378 17.17 24.59 -1.93
C TYR A 378 16.73 25.46 -3.11
N CYS A 379 15.76 24.99 -3.90
CA CYS A 379 15.26 25.74 -5.06
C CYS A 379 14.58 27.05 -4.63
N LEU A 380 13.81 27.03 -3.54
CA LEU A 380 13.14 28.22 -3.01
C LEU A 380 14.16 29.26 -2.55
N GLU A 381 15.13 28.87 -1.72
CA GLU A 381 16.19 29.76 -1.22
C GLU A 381 17.06 30.28 -2.37
N SER A 382 17.39 29.44 -3.34
CA SER A 382 18.15 29.82 -4.54
C SER A 382 17.40 30.84 -5.39
N MET A 383 16.08 30.68 -5.58
CA MET A 383 15.26 31.64 -6.32
C MET A 383 15.12 32.96 -5.56
N ILE A 384 14.92 32.91 -4.24
CA ILE A 384 14.89 34.10 -3.39
C ILE A 384 16.21 34.88 -3.49
N SER A 385 17.35 34.18 -3.41
CA SER A 385 18.67 34.80 -3.53
C SER A 385 18.85 35.46 -4.90
N LEU A 386 18.52 34.73 -5.97
CA LEU A 386 18.64 35.21 -7.35
C LEU A 386 17.78 36.46 -7.62
N LEU A 387 16.54 36.50 -7.14
CA LEU A 387 15.64 37.65 -7.34
C LEU A 387 15.98 38.84 -6.44
N ASN A 388 16.54 38.59 -5.25
CA ASN A 388 16.86 39.65 -4.30
C ASN A 388 18.21 40.34 -4.58
N ASN A 389 19.23 39.56 -4.96
CA ASN A 389 20.58 40.07 -5.18
C ASN A 389 21.26 39.33 -6.35
N PRO A 390 20.81 39.58 -7.59
CA PRO A 390 21.33 38.89 -8.77
C PRO A 390 22.81 39.23 -9.04
N GLU A 391 23.27 40.45 -8.73
CA GLU A 391 24.68 40.82 -8.90
C GLU A 391 25.60 39.98 -8.00
N PHE A 392 25.19 39.74 -6.75
CA PHE A 392 25.95 38.89 -5.82
C PHE A 392 26.08 37.46 -6.35
N GLU A 393 24.98 36.86 -6.81
CA GLU A 393 24.98 35.52 -7.41
C GLU A 393 25.88 35.42 -8.65
N TYR A 394 25.92 36.47 -9.46
CA TYR A 394 26.79 36.55 -10.64
C TYR A 394 28.27 36.68 -10.28
N ASN A 395 28.58 37.45 -9.23
CA ASN A 395 29.96 37.58 -8.74
C ASN A 395 30.49 36.25 -8.19
N ILE A 396 29.65 35.48 -7.49
CA ILE A 396 30.00 34.11 -7.07
C ILE A 396 30.30 33.23 -8.28
N TYR A 397 29.47 33.29 -9.32
CA TYR A 397 29.70 32.54 -10.57
C TYR A 397 31.03 32.90 -11.24
N LYS A 398 31.35 34.20 -11.34
CA LYS A 398 32.64 34.64 -11.89
C LYS A 398 33.82 34.15 -11.06
N ALA A 399 33.69 34.15 -9.74
CA ALA A 399 34.75 33.66 -8.85
C ALA A 399 35.01 32.17 -9.08
N LYS A 400 33.93 31.36 -9.18
CA LYS A 400 34.05 29.92 -9.46
C LYS A 400 34.71 29.62 -10.81
N ILE A 401 34.37 30.35 -11.87
CA ILE A 401 35.02 30.16 -13.17
C ILE A 401 36.53 30.47 -13.09
N LYS A 402 36.90 31.52 -12.35
CA LYS A 402 38.31 31.87 -12.14
C LYS A 402 39.09 30.83 -11.33
N GLU A 403 38.41 30.07 -10.46
CA GLU A 403 39.02 28.98 -9.68
C GLU A 403 39.10 27.66 -10.47
N GLU A 404 38.21 27.43 -11.45
CA GLU A 404 38.15 26.22 -12.27
C GLU A 404 39.00 26.29 -13.56
N THR A 405 39.50 27.48 -13.93
CA THR A 405 40.38 27.68 -15.08
C THR A 405 41.83 27.80 -14.60
N ASP A 406 42.54 26.67 -14.52
CA ASP A 406 44.01 26.66 -14.51
C ASP A 406 44.55 27.22 -15.84
N GLU A 407 45.70 27.88 -15.78
CA GLU A 407 46.23 28.88 -16.75
C GLU A 407 46.45 28.42 -18.22
N ASP A 408 46.10 27.19 -18.60
CA ASP A 408 46.31 26.65 -19.96
C ASP A 408 45.09 25.83 -20.43
N ASP A 409 44.04 26.49 -20.94
CA ASP A 409 43.23 25.95 -22.06
C ASP A 409 42.18 26.97 -22.56
N ASP A 410 41.72 26.78 -23.80
CA ASP A 410 40.66 27.50 -24.53
C ASP A 410 39.28 27.45 -23.81
N ALA A 411 39.19 28.03 -22.61
CA ALA A 411 37.96 28.09 -21.84
C ALA A 411 36.99 29.10 -22.48
N ALA A 412 35.78 28.64 -22.79
CA ALA A 412 34.70 29.48 -23.31
C ALA A 412 34.51 30.73 -22.43
N ALA A 413 34.42 31.91 -23.05
CA ALA A 413 34.24 33.17 -22.34
C ALA A 413 33.09 33.08 -21.32
N PRO A 414 33.25 33.64 -20.11
CA PRO A 414 32.23 33.57 -19.07
C PRO A 414 30.93 34.21 -19.57
N MET A 415 29.80 33.60 -19.21
CA MET A 415 28.48 34.08 -19.61
C MET A 415 28.31 35.54 -19.20
N THR A 416 27.62 36.32 -20.04
CA THR A 416 27.18 37.66 -19.65
C THR A 416 26.23 37.57 -18.45
N PHE A 417 26.10 38.67 -17.69
CA PHE A 417 25.17 38.73 -16.54
C PHE A 417 23.76 38.26 -16.89
N LYS A 418 23.27 38.69 -18.06
CA LYS A 418 21.95 38.35 -18.56
C LYS A 418 21.81 36.87 -18.91
N GLU A 419 22.79 36.30 -19.62
CA GLU A 419 22.80 34.87 -19.96
C GLU A 419 22.88 34.00 -18.70
N PHE A 420 23.76 34.38 -17.76
CA PHE A 420 23.86 33.75 -16.46
C PHE A 420 22.52 33.80 -15.73
N PHE A 421 21.91 34.98 -15.59
CA PHE A 421 20.65 35.15 -14.88
C PHE A 421 19.54 34.29 -15.51
N ARG A 422 19.38 34.35 -16.84
CA ARG A 422 18.37 33.55 -17.56
C ARG A 422 18.57 32.06 -17.37
N LYS A 423 19.80 31.58 -17.56
CA LYS A 423 20.14 30.16 -17.41
C LYS A 423 19.89 29.70 -15.98
N LYS A 424 20.33 30.47 -15.00
CA LYS A 424 20.15 30.16 -13.58
C LYS A 424 18.68 30.22 -13.18
N PHE A 425 17.96 31.27 -13.56
CA PHE A 425 16.52 31.40 -13.33
C PHE A 425 15.77 30.19 -13.90
N SER A 426 15.96 29.86 -15.18
CA SER A 426 15.25 28.73 -15.81
C SER A 426 15.62 27.39 -15.16
N SER A 427 16.88 27.20 -14.76
CA SER A 427 17.33 25.99 -14.07
C SER A 427 16.69 25.79 -12.69
N ILE A 428 16.29 26.87 -12.01
CA ILE A 428 15.66 26.82 -10.68
C ILE A 428 14.13 26.86 -10.80
N CYS A 429 13.61 27.66 -11.74
CA CYS A 429 12.18 27.93 -11.89
C CYS A 429 11.39 26.64 -12.15
N LYS A 430 11.83 25.83 -13.11
CA LYS A 430 11.12 24.58 -13.48
C LYS A 430 11.06 23.58 -12.33
N PRO A 431 12.18 23.21 -11.65
CA PRO A 431 12.10 22.37 -10.46
C PRO A 431 11.27 22.98 -9.34
N LEU A 432 11.41 24.30 -9.09
CA LEU A 432 10.66 24.96 -8.03
C LEU A 432 9.16 24.87 -8.25
N MET A 433 8.71 25.08 -9.49
CA MET A 433 7.31 24.95 -9.86
C MET A 433 6.80 23.52 -9.65
N SER A 434 7.52 22.53 -10.21
CA SER A 434 7.22 21.10 -10.00
C SER A 434 7.12 20.75 -8.53
N PHE A 435 8.06 21.22 -7.70
CA PHE A 435 8.02 20.93 -6.27
C PHE A 435 6.83 21.57 -5.54
N MET A 436 6.34 22.74 -5.96
CA MET A 436 5.09 23.30 -5.39
C MET A 436 3.93 22.35 -5.66
N GLU A 437 3.77 21.95 -6.92
CA GLU A 437 2.72 21.03 -7.38
C GLU A 437 2.80 19.69 -6.65
N ASP A 438 3.98 19.09 -6.64
CA ASP A 438 4.27 17.83 -5.94
C ASP A 438 3.91 17.93 -4.45
N LEU A 439 4.29 19.02 -3.78
CA LEU A 439 4.04 19.19 -2.35
C LEU A 439 2.55 19.28 -2.02
N TYR A 440 1.76 20.12 -2.72
CA TYR A 440 0.34 20.23 -2.41
C TYR A 440 -0.51 19.07 -2.95
N THR A 441 -0.02 18.35 -3.96
CA THR A 441 -0.64 17.10 -4.46
C THR A 441 -0.48 15.98 -3.44
N HIS A 442 0.75 15.78 -2.95
CA HIS A 442 1.13 14.54 -2.26
C HIS A 442 1.19 14.64 -0.75
N LEU A 443 1.35 15.83 -0.17
CA LEU A 443 1.29 15.99 1.28
C LEU A 443 -0.16 15.94 1.78
N PRO A 444 -0.43 15.21 2.87
CA PRO A 444 -1.72 15.25 3.55
C PRO A 444 -2.09 16.68 3.96
N THR A 445 -3.39 16.98 3.96
CA THR A 445 -3.89 18.32 4.32
C THR A 445 -3.64 18.69 5.79
N SER A 446 -3.39 17.67 6.63
CA SER A 446 -2.91 17.85 8.00
C SER A 446 -1.48 18.38 8.09
N MET A 447 -0.70 18.31 7.00
CA MET A 447 0.71 18.70 6.93
C MET A 447 0.98 19.93 6.08
N ILE A 448 0.06 20.27 5.17
CA ILE A 448 0.14 21.49 4.36
C ILE A 448 -1.19 22.23 4.40
N GLN A 449 -1.19 23.43 4.97
CA GLN A 449 -2.40 24.23 5.13
C GLN A 449 -2.86 24.85 3.80
N LEU A 450 -4.17 24.97 3.62
CA LEU A 450 -4.76 25.58 2.42
C LEU A 450 -4.21 26.99 2.12
N GLN A 451 -3.91 27.79 3.15
CA GLN A 451 -3.37 29.13 2.94
C GLN A 451 -1.95 29.11 2.35
N VAL A 452 -1.13 28.12 2.72
CA VAL A 452 0.19 27.88 2.11
C VAL A 452 0.03 27.52 0.65
N VAL A 453 -0.89 26.60 0.32
CA VAL A 453 -1.16 26.18 -1.05
C VAL A 453 -1.67 27.34 -1.92
N LYS A 454 -2.57 28.18 -1.39
CA LYS A 454 -2.99 29.41 -2.08
C LYS A 454 -1.82 30.34 -2.41
N ASN A 455 -0.83 30.42 -1.52
CA ASN A 455 0.38 31.20 -1.77
C ASN A 455 1.30 30.51 -2.79
N MET A 456 1.42 29.17 -2.77
CA MET A 456 2.13 28.40 -3.80
C MET A 456 1.53 28.64 -5.19
N ILE A 457 0.21 28.49 -5.35
CA ILE A 457 -0.48 28.72 -6.63
C ILE A 457 -0.29 30.16 -7.14
N LYS A 458 -0.32 31.15 -6.25
CA LYS A 458 -0.01 32.54 -6.63
C LYS A 458 1.45 32.71 -7.06
N ALA A 459 2.39 32.08 -6.36
CA ALA A 459 3.80 32.12 -6.69
C ALA A 459 4.08 31.44 -8.05
N LEU A 460 3.46 30.28 -8.33
CA LEU A 460 3.51 29.59 -9.62
C LEU A 460 3.14 30.53 -10.77
N LYS A 461 1.96 31.15 -10.72
CA LYS A 461 1.48 32.09 -11.75
C LYS A 461 2.42 33.27 -11.98
N LEU A 462 3.04 33.78 -10.91
CA LEU A 462 4.01 34.87 -11.03
C LEU A 462 5.34 34.40 -11.63
N LEU A 463 5.82 33.22 -11.24
CA LEU A 463 7.03 32.61 -11.80
C LEU A 463 6.87 32.32 -13.30
N GLU A 464 5.73 31.77 -13.72
CA GLU A 464 5.38 31.58 -15.14
C GLU A 464 5.37 32.91 -15.90
N SER A 465 4.72 33.93 -15.33
CA SER A 465 4.68 35.26 -15.95
C SER A 465 6.06 35.88 -16.08
N LEU A 466 6.93 35.68 -15.08
CA LEU A 466 8.33 36.14 -15.10
C LEU A 466 9.15 35.35 -16.13
N GLU A 467 9.01 34.03 -16.22
CA GLU A 467 9.69 33.20 -17.20
C GLU A 467 9.37 33.65 -18.64
N VAL A 468 8.08 33.87 -18.94
CA VAL A 468 7.63 34.39 -20.25
C VAL A 468 8.21 35.79 -20.52
N SER A 469 8.21 36.66 -19.51
CA SER A 469 8.76 38.02 -19.65
C SER A 469 10.26 37.98 -19.93
N LEU A 470 11.00 37.13 -19.20
CA LEU A 470 12.43 36.92 -19.39
C LEU A 470 12.75 36.30 -20.74
N GLY A 471 11.86 35.50 -21.33
CA GLY A 471 12.00 34.95 -22.67
C GLY A 471 11.92 36.00 -23.79
N ARG A 472 11.19 37.11 -23.57
CA ARG A 472 10.95 38.17 -24.59
C ARG A 472 11.99 39.29 -24.62
N VAL A 473 12.92 39.33 -23.67
CA VAL A 473 13.87 40.45 -23.52
C VAL A 473 15.01 40.41 -24.57
N ASP A 474 15.13 41.42 -25.44
CA ASP A 474 16.27 41.55 -26.38
C ASP A 474 17.61 41.86 -25.68
N VAL A 475 18.74 41.75 -26.40
CA VAL A 475 20.15 41.66 -25.94
C VAL A 475 20.59 42.63 -24.83
N ALA A 476 19.91 43.76 -24.62
CA ALA A 476 20.29 44.78 -23.63
C ALA A 476 20.06 44.39 -22.15
N ASN A 477 20.99 44.78 -21.26
CA ASN A 477 20.89 44.60 -19.80
C ASN A 477 19.80 45.46 -19.15
N GLU A 478 19.49 46.63 -19.72
CA GLU A 478 18.49 47.57 -19.19
C GLU A 478 17.08 46.95 -19.11
N ALA A 479 16.73 46.13 -20.10
CA ALA A 479 15.45 45.43 -20.14
C ALA A 479 15.34 44.33 -19.06
N LEU A 480 16.45 43.70 -18.68
CA LEU A 480 16.47 42.75 -17.55
C LEU A 480 16.23 43.49 -16.22
N THR A 481 16.87 44.66 -16.03
CA THR A 481 16.68 45.50 -14.85
C THR A 481 15.24 45.99 -14.72
N GLN A 482 14.56 46.30 -15.84
CA GLN A 482 13.13 46.65 -15.82
C GLN A 482 12.25 45.49 -15.36
N VAL A 483 12.50 44.27 -15.84
CA VAL A 483 11.75 43.07 -15.41
C VAL A 483 11.96 42.79 -13.92
N LEU A 484 13.20 42.87 -13.44
CA LEU A 484 13.54 42.63 -12.03
C LEU A 484 12.93 43.69 -11.09
N ASN A 485 12.81 44.94 -11.54
CA ASN A 485 12.22 46.03 -10.77
C ASN A 485 10.68 46.11 -10.89
N SER A 486 10.07 45.27 -11.73
CA SER A 486 8.63 45.23 -11.89
C SER A 486 7.90 44.85 -10.60
N ASP A 487 6.67 45.33 -10.44
CA ASP A 487 5.82 44.96 -9.31
C ASP A 487 5.60 43.45 -9.21
N LYS A 488 5.57 42.76 -10.37
CA LYS A 488 5.44 41.29 -10.43
C LYS A 488 6.64 40.59 -9.78
N SER A 489 7.86 41.03 -10.11
CA SER A 489 9.09 40.48 -9.53
C SER A 489 9.15 40.70 -8.02
N LYS A 490 8.80 41.92 -7.56
CA LYS A 490 8.73 42.26 -6.13
C LYS A 490 7.68 41.42 -5.39
N GLN A 491 6.48 41.29 -5.96
CA GLN A 491 5.41 40.46 -5.39
C GLN A 491 5.82 38.98 -5.33
N CYS A 492 6.46 38.46 -6.38
CA CYS A 492 6.97 37.10 -6.41
C CYS A 492 7.99 36.87 -5.28
N LEU A 493 9.00 37.74 -5.16
CA LEU A 493 9.99 37.67 -4.09
C LEU A 493 9.36 37.71 -2.69
N CYS A 494 8.38 38.60 -2.46
CA CYS A 494 7.65 38.66 -1.19
C CYS A 494 6.88 37.37 -0.88
N LEU A 495 6.21 36.78 -1.88
CA LEU A 495 5.51 35.51 -1.71
C LEU A 495 6.45 34.34 -1.45
N LEU A 496 7.57 34.24 -2.18
CA LEU A 496 8.57 33.19 -1.96
C LEU A 496 9.18 33.29 -0.56
N ARG A 497 9.49 34.51 -0.08
CA ARG A 497 9.92 34.73 1.31
C ARG A 497 8.86 34.30 2.32
N SER A 498 7.60 34.68 2.09
CA SER A 498 6.49 34.26 2.94
C SER A 498 6.37 32.73 3.00
N LEU A 499 6.48 32.05 1.85
CA LEU A 499 6.49 30.58 1.79
C LEU A 499 7.65 29.98 2.56
N SER A 500 8.86 30.54 2.46
CA SER A 500 10.04 30.06 3.19
C SER A 500 9.88 30.13 4.72
N LEU A 501 9.09 31.08 5.21
CA LEU A 501 8.82 31.27 6.63
C LEU A 501 7.61 30.48 7.13
N THR A 502 6.61 30.27 6.27
CA THR A 502 5.31 29.69 6.66
C THR A 502 5.24 28.19 6.46
N PHE A 503 6.13 27.61 5.65
CA PHE A 503 6.10 26.18 5.33
C PHE A 503 7.51 25.57 5.31
N SER A 504 7.69 24.52 6.10
CA SER A 504 8.89 23.69 6.10
C SER A 504 8.48 22.23 5.97
N PRO A 505 8.81 21.54 4.87
CA PRO A 505 8.48 20.13 4.72
C PRO A 505 9.26 19.26 5.73
N PRO A 506 8.81 18.03 6.00
CA PRO A 506 9.54 17.07 6.83
C PRO A 506 10.95 16.81 6.30
N ASN A 507 11.92 16.69 7.21
CA ASN A 507 13.28 16.30 6.86
C ASN A 507 13.42 14.77 6.87
N LEU A 508 12.84 14.12 5.86
CA LEU A 508 12.85 12.66 5.68
C LEU A 508 13.64 12.29 4.42
N THR A 509 14.64 11.43 4.55
CA THR A 509 15.49 10.98 3.44
C THR A 509 15.23 9.53 3.03
N GLU A 510 14.75 8.70 3.96
CA GLU A 510 14.50 7.29 3.72
C GLU A 510 13.10 7.05 3.15
N ASN A 511 13.00 6.29 2.05
CA ASN A 511 11.73 6.00 1.39
C ASN A 511 10.71 5.34 2.33
N TYR A 512 11.18 4.50 3.26
CA TYR A 512 10.35 3.85 4.27
C TYR A 512 9.67 4.86 5.21
N ASP A 513 10.42 5.85 5.70
CA ASP A 513 9.88 6.86 6.61
C ASP A 513 8.88 7.77 5.91
N ILE A 514 9.12 8.10 4.64
CA ILE A 514 8.17 8.87 3.82
C ILE A 514 6.87 8.08 3.63
N LYS A 515 6.95 6.79 3.30
CA LYS A 515 5.76 5.91 3.17
C LYS A 515 4.97 5.84 4.48
N ASN A 516 5.66 5.63 5.59
CA ASN A 516 5.03 5.58 6.90
C ASN A 516 4.39 6.93 7.27
N MET A 517 5.04 8.05 6.96
CA MET A 517 4.46 9.38 7.15
C MET A 517 3.17 9.56 6.33
N CYS A 518 3.16 9.16 5.05
CA CYS A 518 1.96 9.23 4.21
C CYS A 518 0.83 8.35 4.76
N LEU A 519 1.13 7.09 5.10
CA LEU A 519 0.15 6.17 5.70
C LEU A 519 -0.37 6.67 7.06
N LYS A 520 0.49 7.31 7.86
CA LYS A 520 0.16 7.88 9.17
C LYS A 520 -0.79 9.06 9.07
N ASN A 521 -0.78 9.82 7.99
CA ASN A 521 -1.50 11.08 7.94
C ASN A 521 -2.66 11.10 6.93
N ALA A 522 -2.81 10.06 6.10
CA ALA A 522 -3.94 9.90 5.20
C ALA A 522 -5.27 9.71 5.93
N CYS A 523 -6.35 10.25 5.36
CA CYS A 523 -7.72 10.02 5.82
C CYS A 523 -8.28 8.72 5.27
N LEU A 524 -8.13 8.48 3.97
CA LEU A 524 -8.59 7.24 3.33
C LEU A 524 -7.40 6.41 2.88
N VAL A 525 -7.38 5.14 3.26
CA VAL A 525 -6.34 4.20 2.88
C VAL A 525 -6.96 3.00 2.17
N PHE A 526 -6.44 2.65 1.01
CA PHE A 526 -6.92 1.57 0.14
C PHE A 526 -5.87 0.49 0.00
N CYS A 527 -6.25 -0.76 0.25
CA CYS A 527 -5.40 -1.93 0.00
C CYS A 527 -6.24 -3.21 -0.04
N THR A 528 -5.66 -4.34 -0.42
CA THR A 528 -6.35 -5.64 -0.24
C THR A 528 -6.48 -5.97 1.25
N ALA A 529 -7.47 -6.76 1.65
CA ALA A 529 -7.63 -7.20 3.05
C ALA A 529 -6.33 -7.78 3.65
N SER A 530 -5.63 -8.67 2.92
CA SER A 530 -4.31 -9.18 3.32
C SER A 530 -3.26 -8.08 3.52
N SER A 531 -3.19 -7.10 2.61
CA SER A 531 -2.19 -6.02 2.68
C SER A 531 -2.39 -5.06 3.85
N SER A 532 -3.59 -5.00 4.45
CA SER A 532 -3.85 -4.22 5.65
C SER A 532 -2.97 -4.62 6.84
N ALA A 533 -2.39 -5.83 6.83
CA ALA A 533 -1.40 -6.27 7.80
C ALA A 533 -0.23 -5.27 7.97
N LYS A 534 0.13 -4.49 6.94
CA LYS A 534 1.18 -3.46 7.01
C LYS A 534 0.82 -2.26 7.91
N LEU A 535 -0.46 -2.09 8.21
CA LEU A 535 -0.97 -1.00 9.06
C LEU A 535 -0.92 -1.35 10.55
N HIS A 536 -0.63 -2.61 10.89
CA HIS A 536 -0.34 -3.06 12.26
C HIS A 536 1.13 -2.81 12.59
N THR A 537 1.49 -1.53 12.62
CA THR A 537 2.85 -1.07 12.92
C THR A 537 2.80 -0.06 14.06
N GLU A 538 3.78 -0.12 14.97
CA GLU A 538 3.90 0.78 16.11
C GLU A 538 3.89 2.25 15.66
N GLY A 539 3.12 3.10 16.35
CA GLY A 539 2.96 4.52 15.99
C GLY A 539 2.06 4.81 14.78
N MET A 540 1.64 3.77 14.03
CA MET A 540 0.24 3.45 13.74
C MET A 540 -0.84 4.43 14.23
N SER A 541 -1.24 5.48 13.50
CA SER A 541 -2.43 6.23 13.94
C SER A 541 -3.71 5.42 13.74
N PRO A 542 -4.64 5.46 14.70
CA PRO A 542 -5.79 4.56 14.73
C PRO A 542 -6.76 4.81 13.58
N PHE A 543 -7.31 3.74 13.03
CA PHE A 543 -8.39 3.78 12.05
C PHE A 543 -9.73 3.73 12.79
N GLU A 544 -10.65 4.63 12.45
CA GLU A 544 -11.97 4.69 13.08
C GLU A 544 -12.97 3.78 12.34
N TYR A 545 -12.86 3.76 11.01
CA TYR A 545 -13.72 3.03 10.09
C TYR A 545 -12.96 1.96 9.29
N LEU A 546 -13.66 0.86 9.04
CA LEU A 546 -13.30 -0.17 8.07
C LEU A 546 -14.44 -0.32 7.07
N VAL A 547 -14.14 -0.19 5.79
CA VAL A 547 -15.06 -0.49 4.69
C VAL A 547 -14.48 -1.67 3.92
N ILE A 548 -15.23 -2.77 3.77
CA ILE A 548 -14.84 -3.89 2.90
C ILE A 548 -15.80 -3.93 1.73
N ASP A 549 -15.30 -3.58 0.54
CA ASP A 549 -16.03 -3.77 -0.72
C ASP A 549 -15.85 -5.22 -1.21
N GLU A 550 -16.85 -5.73 -1.92
CA GLU A 550 -16.93 -7.14 -2.32
C GLU A 550 -16.72 -8.13 -1.15
N ALA A 551 -17.26 -7.79 0.03
CA ALA A 551 -17.06 -8.55 1.27
C ALA A 551 -17.55 -10.01 1.19
N ALA A 552 -18.52 -10.31 0.32
CA ALA A 552 -19.00 -11.67 0.09
C ALA A 552 -17.96 -12.58 -0.59
N GLN A 553 -16.99 -11.99 -1.29
CA GLN A 553 -15.87 -12.71 -1.94
C GLN A 553 -14.65 -12.87 -1.01
N LEU A 554 -14.67 -12.29 0.19
CA LEU A 554 -13.57 -12.36 1.14
C LEU A 554 -13.71 -13.56 2.08
N LYS A 555 -12.62 -14.32 2.26
CA LYS A 555 -12.56 -15.37 3.28
C LYS A 555 -12.65 -14.75 4.66
N GLU A 556 -13.49 -15.32 5.53
CA GLU A 556 -13.73 -14.77 6.86
C GLU A 556 -12.46 -14.69 7.72
N CYS A 557 -11.60 -15.70 7.65
CA CYS A 557 -10.31 -15.65 8.33
C CYS A 557 -9.41 -14.51 7.83
N GLU A 558 -9.51 -14.10 6.56
CA GLU A 558 -8.75 -12.98 6.01
C GLU A 558 -9.30 -11.62 6.47
N SER A 559 -10.61 -11.50 6.76
CA SER A 559 -11.18 -10.27 7.32
C SER A 559 -10.70 -10.02 8.76
N ALA A 560 -10.26 -11.06 9.47
CA ALA A 560 -9.67 -10.93 10.79
C ALA A 560 -8.43 -10.02 10.81
N ILE A 561 -7.74 -9.85 9.67
CA ILE A 561 -6.59 -8.94 9.56
C ILE A 561 -7.07 -7.48 9.74
N PRO A 562 -7.88 -6.88 8.85
CA PRO A 562 -8.29 -5.49 9.00
C PRO A 562 -9.22 -5.25 10.20
N LEU A 563 -9.98 -6.25 10.65
CA LEU A 563 -10.89 -6.12 11.81
C LEU A 563 -10.15 -5.88 13.13
N GLN A 564 -8.85 -6.17 13.18
CA GLN A 564 -8.03 -6.02 14.39
C GLN A 564 -7.29 -4.68 14.48
N LEU A 565 -7.53 -3.75 13.56
CA LEU A 565 -6.83 -2.48 13.55
C LEU A 565 -7.10 -1.65 14.81
N SER A 566 -6.03 -0.99 15.29
CA SER A 566 -6.09 -0.12 16.46
C SER A 566 -7.11 1.01 16.25
N GLY A 567 -7.96 1.22 17.27
CA GLY A 567 -8.97 2.28 17.31
C GLY A 567 -10.24 2.04 16.49
N LEU A 568 -10.33 0.91 15.79
CA LEU A 568 -11.48 0.59 14.94
C LEU A 568 -12.77 0.47 15.77
N ARG A 569 -13.79 1.25 15.36
CA ARG A 569 -15.12 1.30 16.00
C ARG A 569 -16.26 0.90 15.08
N HIS A 570 -16.11 1.15 13.79
CA HIS A 570 -17.19 0.94 12.83
C HIS A 570 -16.69 0.10 11.65
N ALA A 571 -17.40 -0.98 11.32
CA ALA A 571 -17.13 -1.80 10.15
C ALA A 571 -18.35 -1.83 9.22
N ILE A 572 -18.12 -1.59 7.93
CA ILE A 572 -19.16 -1.59 6.90
C ILE A 572 -18.74 -2.59 5.84
N LEU A 573 -19.59 -3.59 5.61
CA LEU A 573 -19.31 -4.69 4.69
C LEU A 573 -20.31 -4.61 3.54
N ILE A 574 -19.77 -4.39 2.35
CA ILE A 574 -20.55 -4.17 1.14
C ILE A 574 -20.36 -5.38 0.25
N GLY A 575 -21.44 -6.03 -0.16
CA GLY A 575 -21.31 -7.24 -0.95
C GLY A 575 -22.64 -7.84 -1.38
N ASP A 576 -22.53 -8.99 -2.04
CA ASP A 576 -23.67 -9.77 -2.48
C ASP A 576 -23.40 -11.26 -2.30
N ALA A 577 -24.05 -11.88 -1.33
CA ALA A 577 -23.92 -13.31 -1.08
C ALA A 577 -24.52 -14.21 -2.19
N SER A 578 -25.31 -13.63 -3.10
CA SER A 578 -25.85 -14.34 -4.27
C SER A 578 -24.89 -14.35 -5.47
N GLN A 579 -23.75 -13.67 -5.38
CA GLN A 579 -22.69 -13.69 -6.39
C GLN A 579 -21.62 -14.73 -6.05
N LEU A 580 -20.54 -14.78 -6.85
CA LEU A 580 -19.43 -15.70 -6.65
C LEU A 580 -18.89 -15.59 -5.22
N THR A 581 -18.70 -16.74 -4.57
CA THR A 581 -18.06 -16.83 -3.27
C THR A 581 -16.53 -16.78 -3.41
N ALA A 582 -15.83 -16.65 -2.29
CA ALA A 582 -14.37 -16.68 -2.28
C ALA A 582 -13.82 -17.94 -3.00
N MET A 583 -12.81 -17.77 -3.86
CA MET A 583 -12.15 -18.91 -4.48
C MET A 583 -11.37 -19.71 -3.43
N VAL A 584 -11.66 -21.01 -3.38
CA VAL A 584 -11.04 -21.97 -2.47
C VAL A 584 -10.51 -23.13 -3.32
N LYS A 585 -9.27 -23.56 -3.05
CA LYS A 585 -8.64 -24.71 -3.73
C LYS A 585 -9.13 -26.04 -3.16
N SER A 586 -9.29 -26.13 -1.84
CA SER A 586 -9.72 -27.36 -1.18
C SER A 586 -11.22 -27.66 -1.37
N LYS A 587 -11.52 -28.87 -1.84
CA LYS A 587 -12.89 -29.40 -1.91
C LYS A 587 -13.48 -29.69 -0.52
N VAL A 588 -12.64 -30.04 0.45
CA VAL A 588 -13.04 -30.27 1.85
C VAL A 588 -13.44 -28.95 2.49
N PHE A 589 -12.69 -27.88 2.21
CA PHE A 589 -13.00 -26.54 2.70
C PHE A 589 -14.29 -25.98 2.06
N ILE A 590 -14.55 -26.22 0.78
CA ILE A 590 -15.80 -25.80 0.11
C ILE A 590 -17.05 -26.34 0.82
N SER A 591 -17.02 -27.58 1.33
CA SER A 591 -18.16 -28.16 2.07
C SER A 591 -18.42 -27.55 3.45
N PHE A 592 -17.47 -26.80 3.99
CA PHE A 592 -17.55 -26.19 5.33
C PHE A 592 -17.42 -24.66 5.32
N PHE A 593 -17.32 -24.06 4.13
CA PHE A 593 -17.07 -22.63 3.97
C PHE A 593 -18.34 -21.82 4.18
N LEU A 594 -18.25 -20.88 5.12
CA LEU A 594 -19.18 -19.78 5.27
C LEU A 594 -18.37 -18.52 4.90
N SER A 595 -18.85 -17.76 3.91
CA SER A 595 -18.32 -16.40 3.69
C SER A 595 -18.55 -15.58 4.96
N PHE A 596 -17.80 -14.50 5.18
CA PHE A 596 -18.04 -13.61 6.34
C PHE A 596 -19.52 -13.17 6.44
N TRP A 597 -20.19 -13.07 5.31
CA TRP A 597 -21.61 -12.77 5.18
C TRP A 597 -22.53 -13.78 5.87
N SER A 598 -22.12 -15.04 5.95
CA SER A 598 -22.93 -16.17 6.41
C SER A 598 -22.87 -16.37 7.93
N LEU A 599 -21.93 -15.71 8.62
CA LEU A 599 -21.79 -15.74 10.09
C LEU A 599 -22.11 -14.41 10.77
N VAL A 600 -22.38 -13.35 10.01
CA VAL A 600 -23.09 -12.21 10.60
C VAL A 600 -24.42 -12.77 11.13
N PRO A 601 -24.71 -12.62 12.43
CA PRO A 601 -25.90 -13.21 13.03
C PRO A 601 -27.13 -12.90 12.18
N ALA A 602 -28.08 -13.84 12.05
CA ALA A 602 -29.34 -13.59 11.36
C ALA A 602 -30.11 -12.36 11.91
N SER A 603 -29.75 -11.90 13.11
CA SER A 603 -30.23 -10.67 13.74
C SER A 603 -29.67 -9.38 13.12
N LEU A 604 -28.51 -9.39 12.45
CA LEU A 604 -28.00 -8.25 11.69
C LEU A 604 -28.63 -8.26 10.28
N GLN A 605 -29.78 -7.60 10.16
CA GLN A 605 -30.47 -7.44 8.89
C GLN A 605 -29.62 -6.59 7.93
N PRO A 606 -29.27 -7.08 6.72
CA PRO A 606 -28.54 -6.27 5.77
C PRO A 606 -29.41 -5.12 5.24
N MET A 607 -28.83 -3.92 5.17
CA MET A 607 -29.46 -2.80 4.46
C MET A 607 -29.45 -3.11 2.97
N LYS A 608 -30.63 -3.37 2.42
CA LYS A 608 -30.79 -3.76 1.03
C LYS A 608 -30.86 -2.52 0.14
N ILE A 609 -29.96 -2.44 -0.85
CA ILE A 609 -30.01 -1.44 -1.91
C ILE A 609 -30.57 -2.06 -3.19
N TYR A 610 -31.58 -1.41 -3.77
CA TYR A 610 -32.29 -1.91 -4.95
C TYR A 610 -32.10 -0.97 -6.15
N HIS A 611 -32.37 -1.46 -7.35
CA HIS A 611 -32.49 -0.60 -8.53
C HIS A 611 -33.78 0.24 -8.42
N ALA A 612 -33.76 1.49 -8.91
CA ALA A 612 -34.91 2.39 -8.85
C ALA A 612 -36.16 1.86 -9.59
N LEU A 613 -35.98 0.86 -10.47
CA LEU A 613 -37.04 0.24 -11.28
C LEU A 613 -37.63 -1.03 -10.63
N CYS A 614 -37.14 -1.49 -9.48
CA CYS A 614 -37.61 -2.70 -8.81
C CYS A 614 -38.65 -2.43 -7.70
N LEU A 615 -39.14 -1.20 -7.58
CA LEU A 615 -40.25 -0.82 -6.71
C LEU A 615 -41.48 -0.53 -7.58
N ALA A 616 -42.05 -1.57 -8.19
CA ALA A 616 -43.35 -1.55 -8.84
C ALA A 616 -44.08 -2.85 -8.52
#